data_AF-G0UC10-F1
#
_entry.id   AF-G0UC10-F1
#
_cell.length_a   1.000
_cell.length_b   1.000
_cell.length_c   1.000
_cell.angle_alpha   90.00
_cell.angle_beta   90.00
_cell.angle_gamma   90.00
#
_symmetry.space_group_name_H-M   'P 1'
#
loop_
_entity.id
_entity.type
_entity.pdbx_description
1 polymer ?
#
loop_
_entity_poly.entity_id
_entity_poly.type
_entity_poly.pdbx_seq_one_letter_code
_entity_poly.pdbx_strand_id
1 'polypeptide(L)'
;MSGNVQFNTNLTGTGTGLGTKRSANGDSRAILPHEFLLSMYGRRVIVFLSYCGHELEGKLAAVDAEKGDLFLEEVTHYDGGHSKTKSGVRGVLHSFKSAMVNSRYIEMISLA
;
A
#
# COMPACT_ATOMS: atom_id res chain seq x y z
N MET A 1 -24.96 14.73 -14.36
CA MET A 1 -24.65 13.99 -13.12
C MET A 1 -23.16 13.67 -13.12
N SER A 2 -22.36 14.44 -12.39
CA SER A 2 -21.06 14.05 -11.82
C SER A 2 -20.49 15.28 -11.10
N GLY A 3 -20.38 15.18 -9.78
CA GLY A 3 -20.04 16.27 -8.88
C GLY A 3 -18.55 16.59 -8.87
N ASN A 4 -18.24 17.88 -8.82
CA ASN A 4 -16.90 18.42 -8.62
C ASN A 4 -16.42 18.07 -7.20
N VAL A 5 -15.33 17.33 -7.08
CA VAL A 5 -14.63 17.11 -5.81
C VAL A 5 -13.71 18.31 -5.56
N GLN A 6 -13.99 19.07 -4.50
CA GLN A 6 -13.12 20.15 -4.00
C GLN A 6 -12.17 19.59 -2.94
N PHE A 7 -10.87 19.83 -3.10
CA PHE A 7 -9.87 19.57 -2.07
C PHE A 7 -9.94 20.67 -1.01
N ASN A 8 -10.31 20.31 0.21
CA ASN A 8 -10.34 21.24 1.33
C ASN A 8 -8.91 21.46 1.84
N THR A 9 -8.21 22.44 1.28
CA THR A 9 -7.08 23.10 1.93
C THR A 9 -7.65 24.32 2.61
N ASN A 10 -7.84 24.27 3.93
CA ASN A 10 -8.00 25.45 4.78
C ASN A 10 -7.68 25.06 6.22
N LEU A 11 -6.54 25.52 6.74
CA LEU A 11 -6.34 26.80 7.43
C LEU A 11 -6.44 26.60 8.95
N THR A 12 -5.27 26.50 9.54
CA THR A 12 -4.92 26.94 10.89
C THR A 12 -5.61 28.27 11.22
N GLY A 13 -6.47 28.28 12.23
CA GLY A 13 -6.99 29.50 12.81
C GLY A 13 -7.99 29.29 13.93
N THR A 14 -7.58 29.70 15.14
CA THR A 14 -8.34 30.00 16.37
C THR A 14 -8.58 28.89 17.39
N GLY A 15 -8.19 29.16 18.64
CA GLY A 15 -8.69 28.46 19.83
C GLY A 15 -7.63 27.88 20.76
N THR A 16 -7.27 28.64 21.79
CA THR A 16 -6.51 28.26 22.99
C THR A 16 -6.93 26.92 23.62
N GLY A 17 -5.97 26.05 23.95
CA GLY A 17 -6.23 24.87 24.80
C GLY A 17 -5.07 23.89 24.93
N LEU A 18 -4.29 24.06 26.01
CA LEU A 18 -3.40 23.11 26.71
C LEU A 18 -2.48 22.17 25.90
N GLY A 19 -1.19 22.30 26.20
CA GLY A 19 -0.13 21.51 25.62
C GLY A 19 -0.21 20.01 25.92
N THR A 20 0.26 19.24 24.95
CA THR A 20 1.12 18.08 25.18
C THR A 20 1.98 17.94 23.94
N LYS A 21 3.25 18.32 24.05
CA LYS A 21 4.29 17.96 23.08
C LYS A 21 4.41 16.44 23.08
N ARG A 22 3.86 15.77 22.08
CA ARG A 22 4.36 14.48 21.63
C ARG A 22 4.99 14.69 20.26
N SER A 23 6.32 14.85 20.28
CA SER A 23 7.16 14.69 19.12
C SER A 23 7.02 13.25 18.61
N ALA A 24 6.14 13.05 17.62
CA ALA A 24 6.19 11.87 16.78
C ALA A 24 7.18 12.16 15.65
N ASN A 25 8.47 11.96 15.98
CA ASN A 25 9.52 11.83 14.99
C ASN A 25 9.33 10.46 14.33
N GLY A 26 8.72 10.44 13.15
CA GLY A 26 8.54 9.24 12.37
C GLY A 26 8.21 9.68 10.96
N ASP A 27 9.18 9.53 10.06
CA ASP A 27 9.01 9.62 8.61
C ASP A 27 7.73 8.88 8.21
N SER A 28 6.63 9.65 8.12
CA SER A 28 5.31 9.15 7.79
C SER A 28 5.24 9.06 6.27
N ARG A 29 6.07 8.15 5.74
CA ARG A 29 6.13 7.83 4.33
C ARG A 29 4.84 7.07 4.02
N ALA A 30 3.86 7.81 3.51
CA ALA A 30 2.61 7.35 2.92
C ALA A 30 1.98 6.10 3.57
N ILE A 31 1.39 6.27 4.76
CA ILE A 31 0.39 5.31 5.24
C ILE A 31 -0.80 5.43 4.28
N LEU A 32 -1.00 4.41 3.44
CA LEU A 32 -2.21 4.31 2.62
C LEU A 32 -3.44 4.47 3.53
N PRO A 33 -4.50 5.20 3.11
CA PRO A 33 -5.65 5.44 3.98
C PRO A 33 -6.17 4.13 4.56
N HIS A 34 -6.27 4.05 5.88
CA HIS A 34 -6.68 2.83 6.58
C HIS A 34 -8.00 2.26 6.05
N GLU A 35 -8.95 3.13 5.74
CA GLU A 35 -10.24 2.79 5.10
C GLU A 35 -10.06 2.08 3.74
N PHE A 36 -9.07 2.49 2.96
CA PHE A 36 -8.77 1.88 1.66
C PHE A 36 -8.17 0.48 1.84
N LEU A 37 -7.24 0.31 2.79
CA LEU A 37 -6.66 -0.99 3.10
C LEU A 37 -7.72 -1.99 3.61
N LEU A 38 -8.63 -1.54 4.47
CA LEU A 38 -9.77 -2.34 4.93
C LEU A 38 -10.70 -2.72 3.78
N SER A 39 -10.94 -1.82 2.82
CA SER A 39 -11.79 -2.11 1.66
C SER A 39 -11.25 -3.21 0.74
N MET A 40 -9.93 -3.45 0.78
CA MET A 40 -9.25 -4.48 0.01
C MET A 40 -9.20 -5.83 0.74
N TYR A 41 -9.64 -5.90 1.99
CA TYR A 41 -9.64 -7.13 2.77
C TYR A 41 -10.41 -8.24 2.04
N GLY A 42 -9.79 -9.42 1.94
CA GLY A 42 -10.32 -10.59 1.25
C GLY A 42 -10.28 -10.51 -0.28
N ARG A 43 -9.79 -9.41 -0.88
CA ARG A 43 -9.65 -9.26 -2.33
C ARG A 43 -8.24 -9.62 -2.79
N ARG A 44 -8.11 -9.98 -4.07
CA ARG A 44 -6.80 -10.09 -4.71
C ARG A 44 -6.25 -8.70 -5.00
N VAL A 45 -5.02 -8.47 -4.59
CA VAL A 45 -4.29 -7.22 -4.72
C VAL A 45 -2.92 -7.49 -5.36
N ILE A 46 -2.43 -6.51 -6.10
CA ILE A 46 -1.07 -6.48 -6.63
C ILE A 46 -0.33 -5.39 -5.84
N VAL A 47 0.76 -5.80 -5.18
CA VAL A 47 1.63 -4.94 -4.40
C VAL A 47 2.91 -4.71 -5.18
N PHE A 48 3.17 -3.47 -5.52
CA PHE A 48 4.40 -3.03 -6.18
C PHE A 48 5.43 -2.70 -5.10
N LEU A 49 6.55 -3.42 -5.13
CA LEU A 49 7.63 -3.21 -4.20
C LEU A 49 8.57 -2.12 -4.72
N SER A 50 8.99 -1.23 -3.83
CA SER A 50 9.89 -0.11 -4.14
C SER A 50 11.31 -0.54 -4.54
N TYR A 51 11.63 -1.83 -4.43
CA TYR A 51 12.94 -2.38 -4.74
C TYR A 51 12.86 -3.30 -5.95
N CYS A 52 13.71 -3.04 -6.94
CA CYS A 52 13.94 -3.89 -8.12
C CYS A 52 12.73 -4.19 -9.01
N GLY A 53 11.63 -3.43 -8.91
CA GLY A 53 10.46 -3.63 -9.76
C GLY A 53 9.76 -4.97 -9.47
N HIS A 54 9.87 -5.51 -8.25
CA HIS A 54 9.18 -6.74 -7.91
C HIS A 54 7.69 -6.49 -7.64
N GLU A 55 6.84 -7.40 -8.12
CA GLU A 55 5.39 -7.34 -7.90
C GLU A 55 4.94 -8.58 -7.12
N LEU A 56 4.10 -8.39 -6.11
CA LEU A 56 3.46 -9.48 -5.37
C LEU A 56 1.97 -9.44 -5.61
N GLU A 57 1.41 -10.43 -6.29
CA GLU A 57 -0.03 -10.62 -6.34
C GLU A 57 -0.45 -11.59 -5.24
N GLY A 58 -1.49 -11.27 -4.48
CA GLY A 58 -2.02 -12.18 -3.48
C GLY A 58 -3.37 -11.73 -2.95
N LYS A 59 -4.03 -12.58 -2.20
CA LYS A 59 -5.26 -12.24 -1.49
C LYS A 59 -4.93 -11.54 -0.18
N LEU A 60 -5.45 -10.34 0.04
CA LEU A 60 -5.22 -9.61 1.29
C LEU A 60 -5.98 -10.30 2.43
N ALA A 61 -5.25 -10.85 3.39
CA ALA A 61 -5.78 -11.63 4.50
C ALA A 61 -5.81 -10.85 5.82
N ALA A 62 -4.90 -9.91 6.02
CA ALA A 62 -4.90 -8.98 7.15
C ALA A 62 -4.05 -7.74 6.86
N VAL A 63 -4.30 -6.67 7.61
CA VAL A 63 -3.56 -5.41 7.57
C VAL A 63 -3.26 -4.99 8.99
N ASP A 64 -2.01 -4.63 9.26
CA ASP A 64 -1.62 -3.98 10.51
C ASP A 64 -2.01 -2.50 10.45
N ALA A 65 -2.95 -2.08 11.29
CA ALA A 65 -3.46 -0.71 11.34
C ALA A 65 -2.43 0.30 11.87
N GLU A 66 -1.45 -0.15 12.66
CA GLU A 66 -0.43 0.72 13.25
C GLU A 66 0.77 0.92 12.31
N LYS A 67 1.17 -0.15 11.62
CA LYS A 67 2.37 -0.14 10.75
C LYS A 67 2.05 -0.04 9.27
N GLY A 68 0.84 -0.41 8.86
CA GLY A 68 0.46 -0.57 7.46
C GLY A 68 1.02 -1.84 6.81
N ASP A 69 1.54 -2.78 7.60
CA ASP A 69 2.07 -4.05 7.08
C ASP A 69 0.92 -4.90 6.54
N LEU A 70 1.16 -5.61 5.44
CA LEU A 70 0.15 -6.43 4.77
C LEU A 70 0.43 -7.91 4.93
N PHE A 71 -0.61 -8.68 5.17
CA PHE A 71 -0.57 -10.14 5.11
C PHE A 71 -1.31 -10.59 3.87
N LEU A 72 -0.59 -11.27 2.98
CA LEU A 72 -1.13 -11.84 1.75
C LEU A 72 -1.15 -13.37 1.84
N GLU A 73 -2.18 -13.97 1.23
CA GLU A 73 -2.34 -15.40 1.00
C GLU A 73 -2.30 -15.70 -0.51
N GLU A 74 -1.96 -16.94 -0.87
CA GLU A 74 -1.87 -17.39 -2.28
C GLU A 74 -0.98 -16.47 -3.15
N VAL A 75 0.19 -16.12 -2.60
CA VAL A 75 1.04 -15.07 -3.14
C VAL A 75 1.82 -15.56 -4.35
N THR A 76 1.77 -14.82 -5.44
CA THR A 76 2.61 -15.03 -6.62
C THR A 76 3.53 -13.82 -6.77
N HIS A 77 4.83 -14.09 -6.72
CA HIS A 77 5.87 -13.11 -6.93
C HIS A 77 6.25 -13.07 -8.40
N TYR A 78 6.12 -11.89 -8.99
CA TYR A 78 6.52 -11.59 -10.34
C TYR A 78 7.78 -10.72 -10.33
N ASP A 79 8.66 -11.00 -11.27
CA ASP A 79 9.66 -10.03 -11.69
C ASP A 79 8.91 -8.98 -12.52
N GLY A 80 8.62 -7.81 -11.94
CA GLY A 80 7.99 -6.68 -12.65
C GLY A 80 9.04 -5.99 -13.52
N GLY A 81 9.59 -6.80 -14.42
CA GLY A 81 10.61 -6.43 -15.36
C GLY A 81 10.22 -5.17 -16.11
N HIS A 82 10.85 -4.07 -15.72
CA HIS A 82 11.40 -3.13 -16.69
C HIS A 82 12.51 -3.76 -17.54
N SER A 83 12.77 -5.07 -17.41
CA SER A 83 13.50 -5.83 -18.39
C SER A 83 12.68 -5.86 -19.69
N LYS A 84 13.29 -5.34 -20.75
CA LYS A 84 12.73 -5.14 -22.09
C LYS A 84 12.46 -6.48 -22.80
N THR A 85 11.68 -7.38 -22.20
CA THR A 85 11.21 -8.58 -22.88
C THR A 85 10.03 -8.17 -23.74
N LYS A 86 10.16 -8.40 -25.06
CA LYS A 86 9.22 -8.02 -26.13
C LYS A 86 7.85 -8.72 -26.05
N SER A 87 7.47 -9.24 -24.90
CA SER A 87 6.22 -9.94 -24.68
C SER A 87 5.70 -9.48 -23.33
N GLY A 88 4.53 -8.83 -23.31
CA GLY A 88 3.90 -8.27 -22.10
C GLY A 88 3.42 -9.34 -21.11
N VAL A 89 4.23 -10.35 -20.85
CA VAL A 89 3.97 -11.49 -19.98
C VAL A 89 4.87 -11.36 -18.76
N ARG A 90 4.25 -11.14 -17.59
CA ARG A 90 4.94 -11.08 -16.30
C ARG A 90 5.62 -12.43 -16.02
N GLY A 91 6.91 -12.42 -15.71
CA GLY A 91 7.64 -13.62 -15.32
C GLY A 91 7.30 -14.00 -13.88
N VAL A 92 6.67 -15.15 -13.65
CA VAL A 92 6.48 -15.68 -12.30
C VAL A 92 7.83 -16.16 -11.77
N LEU A 93 8.31 -15.55 -10.70
CA LEU A 93 9.51 -15.97 -9.99
C LEU A 93 9.18 -17.12 -9.05
N HIS A 94 8.22 -16.90 -8.15
CA HIS A 94 7.89 -17.82 -7.08
C HIS A 94 6.43 -17.72 -6.65
N SER A 95 5.88 -18.82 -6.16
CA SER A 95 4.57 -18.86 -5.51
C SER A 95 4.73 -19.25 -4.04
N PHE A 96 4.08 -18.53 -3.14
CA PHE A 96 4.10 -18.74 -1.69
C PHE A 96 2.67 -18.92 -1.18
N LYS A 97 2.49 -19.72 -0.12
CA LYS A 97 1.17 -19.85 0.52
C LYS A 97 0.74 -18.57 1.22
N SER A 98 1.69 -17.88 1.84
CA SER A 98 1.48 -16.61 2.51
C SER A 98 2.76 -15.77 2.51
N ALA A 99 2.61 -14.46 2.60
CA ALA A 99 3.72 -13.52 2.75
C ALA A 99 3.30 -12.33 3.63
N MET A 100 4.23 -11.85 4.45
CA MET A 100 4.09 -10.58 5.16
C MET A 100 4.92 -9.53 4.42
N VAL A 101 4.27 -8.45 3.99
CA VAL A 101 4.90 -7.35 3.26
C VAL A 101 4.99 -6.14 4.17
N ASN A 102 6.22 -5.70 4.42
CA ASN A 102 6.43 -4.51 5.24
C ASN A 102 6.05 -3.24 4.47
N SER A 103 5.29 -2.37 5.11
CA SER A 103 4.75 -1.14 4.51
C SER A 103 5.81 -0.23 3.90
N ARG A 104 7.03 -0.24 4.47
CA ARG A 104 8.15 0.61 4.01
C ARG A 104 8.63 0.28 2.60
N TYR A 105 8.36 -0.94 2.14
CA TYR A 105 8.75 -1.39 0.80
C TYR A 105 7.59 -1.34 -0.19
N ILE A 106 6.43 -0.87 0.22
CA ILE A 106 5.25 -0.78 -0.65
C ILE A 106 5.28 0.58 -1.34
N GLU A 107 5.37 0.56 -2.67
CA GLU A 107 5.26 1.76 -3.48
C GLU A 107 3.81 2.03 -3.87
N MET A 108 3.10 0.99 -4.28
CA MET A 108 1.72 1.08 -4.74
C MET A 108 0.98 -0.23 -4.48
N ILE A 109 -0.32 -0.13 -4.25
CA ILE A 109 -1.22 -1.27 -4.22
C ILE A 109 -2.33 -1.02 -5.24
N SER A 110 -2.60 -2.00 -6.09
CA SER A 110 -3.76 -2.01 -6.96
C SER A 110 -4.61 -3.24 -6.72
N LEU A 111 -5.90 -3.16 -7.06
CA LEU A 111 -6.73 -4.35 -7.18
C LEU A 111 -6.25 -5.14 -8.41
N ALA A 112 -6.23 -6.48 -8.28
CA ALA A 112 -5.95 -7.39 -9.38
C ALA A 112 -7.18 -7.56 -10.28
#